data_AF-A0A7S0UHE9-F1
#
_entry.id   AF-A0A7S0UHE9-F1
#
_cell.length_a   1.000
_cell.length_b   1.000
_cell.length_c   1.000
_cell.angle_alpha   90.00
_cell.angle_beta   90.00
_cell.angle_gamma   90.00
#
_symmetry.space_group_name_H-M   'P 1'
#
loop_
_entity.id
_entity.type
_entity.pdbx_description
1 polymer ?
#
loop_
_entity_poly.entity_id
_entity_poly.type
_entity_poly.pdbx_seq_one_letter_code
_entity_poly.pdbx_strand_id
1 'polypeptide(L)'
;MKFATIALTALLSASFADAKLRGDNNDNRSRRHLEPGTECVTYEKVIMNHGSNNKMEWACEFSHEDAAQYGSERMVTIDGLSNDDIKEHHAASGATVLKVGSFSYVEENVLHVASDENYVIEEMDEYVDVRHYKNRKMRRGRNLAETTGTLNTLVVRAIDRDGEQPSPTTQNLVGDVWTDALCLKNTFETCSHDAVTIQQAQNADFLTTVNGVEYQGIIDVNVDVNVDDTNESDMAWEVLTVIEGDYSIGNIEDTFDLVMVCLPPGVGGDWIAFAY
;
A
#
# COMPACT_ATOMS: atom_id res chain seq x y z
N MET A 1 31.47 -63.88 39.52
CA MET A 1 32.43 -63.70 38.41
C MET A 1 31.79 -62.82 37.36
N LYS A 2 32.52 -61.78 36.95
CA LYS A 2 32.09 -60.67 36.08
C LYS A 2 32.22 -61.08 34.61
N PHE A 3 31.28 -60.69 33.76
CA PHE A 3 31.56 -60.39 32.36
C PHE A 3 30.74 -59.17 31.95
N ALA A 4 31.44 -58.06 31.74
CA ALA A 4 30.92 -56.82 31.18
C ALA A 4 31.31 -56.79 29.70
N THR A 5 30.31 -56.75 28.83
CA THR A 5 30.49 -56.68 27.37
C THR A 5 30.46 -55.21 26.97
N ILE A 6 31.62 -54.68 26.55
CA ILE A 6 31.74 -53.31 26.02
C ILE A 6 31.54 -53.39 24.50
N ALA A 7 30.46 -52.81 24.00
CA ALA A 7 30.23 -52.63 22.57
C ALA A 7 30.94 -51.35 22.11
N LEU A 8 31.83 -51.49 21.14
CA LEU A 8 32.61 -50.41 20.52
C LEU A 8 31.86 -49.91 19.28
N THR A 9 31.20 -48.76 19.38
CA THR A 9 30.50 -48.12 18.25
C THR A 9 31.47 -47.22 17.50
N ALA A 10 31.87 -47.59 16.28
CA ALA A 10 32.68 -46.75 15.41
C ALA A 10 31.82 -45.69 14.73
N LEU A 11 32.03 -44.42 15.06
CA LEU A 11 31.47 -43.26 14.35
C LEU A 11 32.28 -43.01 13.07
N LEU A 12 31.71 -43.29 11.91
CA LEU A 12 32.21 -42.74 10.65
C LEU A 12 31.71 -41.30 10.50
N SER A 13 32.58 -40.33 10.76
CA SER A 13 32.38 -38.94 10.36
C SER A 13 32.76 -38.80 8.88
N ALA A 14 31.77 -38.78 7.99
CA ALA A 14 31.99 -38.35 6.61
C ALA A 14 32.19 -36.82 6.63
N SER A 15 33.42 -36.38 6.38
CA SER A 15 33.72 -34.97 6.11
C SER A 15 33.19 -34.65 4.71
N PHE A 16 32.01 -34.02 4.63
CA PHE A 16 31.58 -33.38 3.41
C PHE A 16 32.50 -32.16 3.20
N ALA A 17 33.29 -32.22 2.13
CA ALA A 17 34.02 -31.06 1.66
C ALA A 17 32.98 -30.04 1.20
N ASP A 18 32.91 -28.90 1.89
CA ASP A 18 32.15 -27.72 1.47
C ASP A 18 32.63 -27.29 0.09
N ALA A 19 31.85 -27.68 -0.93
CA ALA A 19 31.96 -27.11 -2.26
C ALA A 19 31.47 -25.66 -2.17
N LYS A 20 32.42 -24.75 -1.93
CA LYS A 20 32.21 -23.30 -1.95
C LYS A 20 31.93 -22.85 -3.39
N LEU A 21 30.68 -23.04 -3.84
CA LEU A 21 30.13 -22.39 -5.03
C LEU A 21 30.05 -20.88 -4.75
N ARG A 22 31.15 -20.18 -5.03
CA ARG A 22 31.18 -18.72 -5.15
C ARG A 22 30.65 -18.34 -6.53
N GLY A 23 29.35 -18.18 -6.63
CA GLY A 23 28.75 -17.24 -7.58
C GLY A 23 28.55 -15.93 -6.85
N ASP A 24 29.40 -14.93 -7.13
CA ASP A 24 29.06 -13.52 -6.90
C ASP A 24 27.94 -13.17 -7.90
N ASN A 25 26.71 -13.54 -7.57
CA ASN A 25 25.53 -13.03 -8.27
C ASN A 25 24.96 -11.92 -7.40
N ASN A 26 25.22 -10.69 -7.83
CA ASN A 26 24.68 -9.46 -7.25
C ASN A 26 23.20 -9.24 -7.66
N ASP A 27 22.51 -10.29 -8.11
CA ASP A 27 21.08 -10.30 -8.37
C ASP A 27 20.36 -10.55 -7.05
N ASN A 28 20.30 -9.52 -6.23
CA ASN A 28 19.64 -9.56 -4.92
C ASN A 28 18.10 -9.48 -5.04
N ARG A 29 17.54 -10.05 -6.12
CA ARG A 29 16.09 -10.24 -6.29
C ARG A 29 15.69 -11.41 -5.39
N SER A 30 15.43 -11.09 -4.13
CA SER A 30 15.06 -12.08 -3.13
C SER A 30 13.64 -12.57 -3.41
N ARG A 31 13.53 -13.73 -4.09
CA ARG A 31 12.26 -14.46 -4.21
C ARG A 31 11.80 -14.90 -2.84
N ARG A 32 10.54 -14.58 -2.50
CA ARG A 32 9.95 -14.95 -1.22
C ARG A 32 8.76 -15.85 -1.45
N HIS A 33 8.89 -17.11 -1.05
CA HIS A 33 7.82 -18.09 -1.15
C HIS A 33 6.69 -17.75 -0.18
N LEU A 34 5.46 -17.88 -0.67
CA LEU A 34 4.25 -17.71 0.12
C LEU A 34 3.90 -19.03 0.82
N GLU A 35 3.21 -18.93 1.95
CA GLU A 35 2.67 -20.12 2.59
C GLU A 35 1.44 -20.60 1.79
N PRO A 36 1.22 -21.92 1.64
CA PRO A 36 0.02 -22.41 0.97
C PRO A 36 -1.24 -21.89 1.67
N GLY A 37 -2.13 -21.26 0.91
CA GLY A 37 -3.36 -20.65 1.43
C GLY A 37 -3.23 -19.20 1.85
N THR A 38 -2.06 -18.54 1.69
CA THR A 38 -1.97 -17.08 1.80
C THR A 38 -3.03 -16.42 0.89
N GLU A 39 -3.76 -15.47 1.45
CA GLU A 39 -4.88 -14.81 0.81
C GLU A 39 -4.50 -13.40 0.35
N CYS A 40 -5.01 -12.98 -0.80
CA CYS A 40 -4.97 -11.58 -1.22
C CYS A 40 -6.24 -11.20 -1.99
N VAL A 41 -6.68 -9.96 -1.85
CA VAL A 41 -7.92 -9.47 -2.49
C VAL A 41 -7.62 -9.10 -3.93
N THR A 42 -8.37 -9.65 -4.88
CA THR A 42 -8.11 -9.41 -6.31
C THR A 42 -8.74 -8.11 -6.78
N TYR A 43 -8.00 -7.30 -7.53
CA TYR A 43 -8.49 -6.07 -8.18
C TYR A 43 -8.18 -6.05 -9.66
N GLU A 44 -9.09 -5.51 -10.44
CA GLU A 44 -8.85 -5.14 -11.84
C GLU A 44 -8.32 -3.69 -11.88
N LYS A 45 -7.06 -3.52 -12.28
CA LYS A 45 -6.39 -2.24 -12.48
C LYS A 45 -6.51 -1.82 -13.93
N VAL A 46 -6.85 -0.55 -14.16
CA VAL A 46 -6.87 0.06 -15.49
C VAL A 46 -5.62 0.91 -15.63
N ILE A 47 -4.72 0.51 -16.53
CA ILE A 47 -3.53 1.27 -16.88
C ILE A 47 -3.90 2.18 -18.04
N MET A 48 -3.95 3.48 -17.75
CA MET A 48 -4.22 4.52 -18.74
C MET A 48 -2.91 5.04 -19.31
N ASN A 49 -2.67 4.78 -20.59
CA ASN A 49 -1.51 5.27 -21.31
C ASN A 49 -1.94 6.42 -22.23
N HIS A 50 -1.29 7.58 -22.15
CA HIS A 50 -1.59 8.71 -23.04
C HIS A 50 -1.49 8.31 -24.52
N GLY A 51 -2.65 8.25 -25.21
CA GLY A 51 -2.73 8.01 -26.65
C GLY A 51 -2.74 6.55 -27.10
N SER A 52 -2.80 5.58 -26.18
CA SER A 52 -3.02 4.17 -26.54
C SER A 52 -4.26 3.59 -25.85
N ASN A 53 -4.65 2.38 -26.23
CA ASN A 53 -5.80 1.71 -25.62
C ASN A 53 -5.48 1.40 -24.15
N ASN A 54 -6.43 1.69 -23.26
CA ASN A 54 -6.33 1.32 -21.84
C ASN A 54 -6.06 -0.18 -21.71
N LYS A 55 -5.11 -0.55 -20.86
CA LYS A 55 -4.80 -1.95 -20.55
C LYS A 55 -5.47 -2.32 -19.22
N MET A 56 -6.05 -3.51 -19.14
CA MET A 56 -6.62 -4.04 -17.91
C MET A 56 -5.72 -5.17 -17.42
N GLU A 57 -5.28 -5.07 -16.16
CA GLU A 57 -4.42 -6.04 -15.51
C GLU A 57 -4.99 -6.39 -14.13
N TRP A 58 -4.81 -7.63 -13.68
CA TRP A 58 -5.22 -8.03 -12.34
C TRP A 58 -4.07 -7.88 -11.35
N ALA A 59 -4.41 -7.32 -10.19
CA ALA A 59 -3.52 -7.18 -9.06
C ALA A 59 -4.11 -7.87 -7.83
N CYS A 60 -3.26 -8.14 -6.85
CA CYS A 60 -3.65 -8.69 -5.57
C CYS A 60 -3.24 -7.76 -4.43
N GLU A 61 -4.15 -7.48 -3.50
CA GLU A 61 -3.87 -6.71 -2.30
C GLU A 61 -3.69 -7.67 -1.10
N PHE A 62 -2.47 -7.71 -0.57
CA PHE A 62 -2.16 -8.37 0.69
C PHE A 62 -2.65 -7.57 1.90
N SER A 63 -2.85 -8.27 3.01
CA SER A 63 -2.95 -7.61 4.32
C SER A 63 -1.64 -6.85 4.62
N HIS A 64 -1.69 -5.87 5.52
CA HIS A 64 -0.49 -5.15 5.92
C HIS A 64 0.55 -6.11 6.52
N GLU A 65 0.09 -7.08 7.32
CA GLU A 65 0.93 -8.09 7.94
C GLU A 65 1.61 -9.01 6.91
N ASP A 66 0.84 -9.49 5.92
CA ASP A 66 1.37 -10.36 4.86
C ASP A 66 2.35 -9.59 3.97
N ALA A 67 2.03 -8.36 3.56
CA ALA A 67 2.92 -7.52 2.76
C ALA A 67 4.25 -7.29 3.48
N ALA A 68 4.21 -6.98 4.78
CA ALA A 68 5.42 -6.83 5.60
C ALA A 68 6.21 -8.15 5.74
N GLN A 69 5.51 -9.26 5.98
CA GLN A 69 6.12 -10.60 6.08
C GLN A 69 6.86 -10.99 4.80
N TYR A 70 6.22 -10.75 3.65
CA TYR A 70 6.78 -11.05 2.34
C TYR A 70 7.57 -9.88 1.76
N GLY A 71 7.81 -8.81 2.53
CA GLY A 71 8.53 -7.60 2.10
C GLY A 71 8.20 -7.18 0.69
N SER A 72 6.90 -7.15 0.39
CA SER A 72 6.31 -6.69 -0.85
C SER A 72 5.47 -5.45 -0.58
N GLU A 73 5.12 -4.74 -1.64
CA GLU A 73 4.01 -3.79 -1.57
C GLU A 73 2.70 -4.50 -1.21
N ARG A 74 1.74 -3.74 -0.68
CA ARG A 74 0.39 -4.26 -0.42
C ARG A 74 -0.29 -4.68 -1.69
N MET A 75 -0.15 -3.93 -2.78
CA MET A 75 -0.72 -4.25 -4.09
C MET A 75 0.37 -4.83 -4.99
N VAL A 76 0.20 -6.05 -5.47
CA VAL A 76 1.16 -6.72 -6.36
C VAL A 76 0.49 -7.16 -7.66
N THR A 77 1.22 -7.11 -8.77
CA THR A 77 0.69 -7.60 -10.06
C THR A 77 0.66 -9.12 -10.06
N ILE A 78 -0.41 -9.72 -10.57
CA ILE A 78 -0.52 -11.18 -10.66
C ILE A 78 0.11 -11.66 -11.97
N ASP A 79 1.10 -12.54 -11.87
CA ASP A 79 1.70 -13.28 -12.97
C ASP A 79 1.39 -14.79 -12.83
N GLY A 80 1.29 -15.49 -13.96
CA GLY A 80 0.97 -16.92 -14.01
C GLY A 80 -0.52 -17.26 -14.14
N LEU A 81 -1.43 -16.28 -14.01
CA LEU A 81 -2.86 -16.43 -14.32
C LEU A 81 -3.24 -15.54 -15.50
N SER A 82 -3.91 -16.10 -16.51
CA SER A 82 -4.43 -15.27 -17.60
C SER A 82 -5.70 -14.54 -17.18
N ASN A 83 -6.01 -13.42 -17.85
CA ASN A 83 -7.27 -12.71 -17.66
C ASN A 83 -8.49 -13.61 -17.91
N ASP A 84 -8.37 -14.60 -18.80
CA ASP A 84 -9.44 -15.54 -19.10
C ASP A 84 -9.61 -16.56 -17.97
N ASP A 85 -8.52 -17.05 -17.38
CA ASP A 85 -8.57 -17.95 -16.20
C ASP A 85 -9.24 -17.24 -15.01
N ILE A 86 -8.81 -16.01 -14.71
CA ILE A 86 -9.38 -15.20 -13.63
C ILE A 86 -10.88 -14.97 -13.83
N LYS A 87 -11.32 -14.74 -15.08
CA LYS A 87 -12.75 -14.56 -15.43
C LYS A 87 -13.53 -15.87 -15.40
N GLU A 88 -12.93 -16.99 -15.79
CA GLU A 88 -13.54 -18.32 -15.72
C GLU A 88 -13.88 -18.68 -14.26
N HIS A 89 -13.05 -18.24 -13.33
CA HIS A 89 -13.29 -18.35 -11.89
C HIS A 89 -14.22 -17.26 -11.30
N HIS A 90 -14.89 -16.48 -12.14
CA HIS A 90 -15.83 -15.43 -11.73
C HIS A 90 -15.21 -14.38 -10.78
N ALA A 91 -13.91 -14.07 -10.95
CA ALA A 91 -13.28 -13.02 -10.17
C ALA A 91 -14.01 -11.68 -10.35
N ALA A 92 -14.16 -10.96 -9.24
CA ALA A 92 -14.78 -9.65 -9.20
C ALA A 92 -13.86 -8.69 -8.44
N SER A 93 -13.51 -7.57 -9.07
CA SER A 93 -12.61 -6.56 -8.51
C SER A 93 -13.07 -6.11 -7.11
N GLY A 94 -12.23 -6.33 -6.11
CA GLY A 94 -12.48 -6.04 -4.70
C GLY A 94 -13.54 -6.92 -4.03
N ALA A 95 -14.08 -7.94 -4.69
CA ALA A 95 -15.09 -8.87 -4.16
C ALA A 95 -14.60 -10.31 -4.06
N THR A 96 -13.49 -10.66 -4.71
CA THR A 96 -12.91 -12.00 -4.65
C THR A 96 -11.55 -12.00 -3.97
N VAL A 97 -11.20 -13.14 -3.37
CA VAL A 97 -9.91 -13.43 -2.77
C VAL A 97 -9.23 -14.54 -3.57
N LEU A 98 -7.94 -14.35 -3.85
CA LEU A 98 -7.06 -15.37 -4.38
C LEU A 98 -6.31 -16.02 -3.22
N LYS A 99 -6.43 -17.34 -3.12
CA LYS A 99 -5.67 -18.21 -2.21
C LYS A 99 -4.59 -18.91 -3.02
N VAL A 100 -3.33 -18.69 -2.65
CA VAL A 100 -2.20 -19.18 -3.43
C VAL A 100 -1.79 -20.62 -3.08
N GLY A 101 -1.22 -21.34 -4.06
CA GLY A 101 -0.64 -22.68 -3.88
C GLY A 101 0.76 -22.68 -3.23
N SER A 102 1.33 -23.86 -3.04
CA SER A 102 2.60 -24.10 -2.34
C SER A 102 3.85 -23.60 -3.07
N PHE A 103 3.77 -23.37 -4.38
CA PHE A 103 4.88 -22.86 -5.19
C PHE A 103 4.76 -21.40 -5.58
N SER A 104 3.77 -20.69 -5.02
CA SER A 104 3.61 -19.27 -5.30
C SER A 104 4.65 -18.46 -4.55
N TYR A 105 5.10 -17.37 -5.15
CA TYR A 105 6.12 -16.49 -4.56
C TYR A 105 5.95 -15.06 -5.03
N VAL A 106 6.52 -14.13 -4.27
CA VAL A 106 6.61 -12.72 -4.67
C VAL A 106 8.06 -12.40 -5.03
N GLU A 107 8.23 -11.72 -6.16
CA GLU A 107 9.50 -11.18 -6.65
C GLU A 107 9.22 -9.80 -7.26
N GLU A 108 9.89 -8.75 -6.76
CA GLU A 108 9.76 -7.38 -7.30
C GLU A 108 8.31 -6.88 -7.43
N ASN A 109 7.48 -7.07 -6.40
CA ASN A 109 6.05 -6.70 -6.39
C ASN A 109 5.20 -7.40 -7.48
N VAL A 110 5.69 -8.53 -7.99
CA VAL A 110 4.94 -9.45 -8.84
C VAL A 110 4.67 -10.73 -8.06
N LEU A 111 3.39 -11.07 -7.92
CA LEU A 111 2.92 -12.33 -7.40
C LEU A 111 2.93 -13.37 -8.51
N HIS A 112 3.86 -14.32 -8.46
CA HIS A 112 3.86 -15.47 -9.36
C HIS A 112 3.01 -16.59 -8.78
N VAL A 113 1.90 -16.89 -9.45
CA VAL A 113 0.99 -17.99 -9.11
C VAL A 113 1.31 -19.19 -9.98
N ALA A 114 1.60 -20.33 -9.36
CA ALA A 114 1.83 -21.57 -10.09
C ALA A 114 0.52 -22.09 -10.69
N SER A 115 0.42 -22.10 -12.03
CA SER A 115 -0.80 -22.46 -12.76
C SER A 115 -1.16 -23.95 -12.70
N ASP A 116 -0.23 -24.81 -12.31
CA ASP A 116 -0.41 -26.25 -12.12
C ASP A 116 -0.84 -26.63 -10.69
N GLU A 117 -0.94 -25.65 -9.79
CA GLU A 117 -1.30 -25.86 -8.40
C GLU A 117 -2.71 -25.38 -8.05
N ASN A 118 -3.23 -25.91 -6.93
CA ASN A 118 -4.57 -25.61 -6.41
C ASN A 118 -4.65 -24.18 -5.84
N TYR A 119 -4.52 -23.16 -6.68
CA TYR A 119 -5.00 -21.84 -6.30
C TYR A 119 -6.54 -21.87 -6.26
N VAL A 120 -7.12 -21.02 -5.42
CA VAL A 120 -8.58 -20.87 -5.31
C VAL A 120 -8.91 -19.40 -5.42
N ILE A 121 -9.79 -19.07 -6.34
CA ILE A 121 -10.44 -17.75 -6.37
C ILE A 121 -11.86 -17.96 -5.84
N GLU A 122 -12.20 -17.26 -4.76
CA GLU A 122 -13.51 -17.35 -4.13
C GLU A 122 -14.11 -15.96 -3.87
N GLU A 123 -15.43 -15.89 -3.93
CA GLU A 123 -16.19 -14.69 -3.57
C GLU A 123 -16.19 -14.50 -2.06
N MET A 124 -15.83 -13.29 -1.62
CA MET A 124 -15.93 -12.88 -0.23
C MET A 124 -17.40 -12.63 0.14
N ASP A 125 -17.76 -12.88 1.40
CA ASP A 125 -19.08 -12.52 1.90
C ASP A 125 -19.24 -10.99 1.96
N GLU A 126 -20.26 -10.46 1.26
CA GLU A 126 -20.48 -9.02 1.13
C GLU A 126 -20.84 -8.30 2.45
N TYR A 127 -21.29 -9.04 3.47
CA TYR A 127 -21.70 -8.49 4.78
C TYR A 127 -20.72 -8.81 5.91
N VAL A 128 -19.96 -9.90 5.79
CA VAL A 128 -19.04 -10.37 6.84
C VAL A 128 -17.59 -9.97 6.55
N ASP A 129 -17.14 -10.07 5.30
CA ASP A 129 -15.75 -9.76 4.98
C ASP A 129 -15.54 -8.25 4.84
N VAL A 130 -14.75 -7.69 5.75
CA VAL A 130 -14.44 -6.26 5.80
C VAL A 130 -13.67 -5.77 4.57
N ARG A 131 -13.03 -6.68 3.83
CA ARG A 131 -12.26 -6.40 2.61
C ARG A 131 -13.16 -6.30 1.37
N HIS A 132 -14.37 -6.85 1.41
CA HIS A 132 -15.30 -6.82 0.27
C HIS A 132 -15.65 -5.37 -0.12
N TYR A 133 -15.60 -5.02 -1.42
CA TYR A 133 -15.78 -3.64 -1.89
C TYR A 133 -17.15 -3.07 -1.51
N LYS A 134 -18.22 -3.87 -1.53
CA LYS A 134 -19.53 -3.42 -1.03
C LYS A 134 -19.53 -3.18 0.46
N ASN A 135 -18.87 -4.02 1.26
CA ASN A 135 -18.75 -3.82 2.69
C ASN A 135 -18.01 -2.51 2.96
N ARG A 136 -16.86 -2.30 2.31
CA ARG A 136 -16.13 -1.03 2.33
C ARG A 136 -16.97 0.14 1.84
N LYS A 137 -17.74 -0.03 0.77
CA LYS A 137 -18.67 0.98 0.25
C LYS A 137 -19.87 1.21 1.15
N MET A 138 -20.31 0.26 1.98
CA MET A 138 -21.38 0.43 2.96
C MET A 138 -20.84 1.09 4.23
N ARG A 139 -19.61 0.76 4.64
CA ARG A 139 -18.89 1.43 5.74
C ARG A 139 -18.52 2.87 5.37
N ARG A 140 -18.04 3.10 4.14
CA ARG A 140 -17.88 4.42 3.50
C ARG A 140 -19.19 5.00 2.98
N GLY A 141 -20.23 4.18 2.95
CA GLY A 141 -21.52 4.51 2.38
C GLY A 141 -22.18 5.41 3.37
N ARG A 142 -21.94 6.71 3.21
CA ARG A 142 -22.39 7.83 4.04
C ARG A 142 -23.52 7.40 4.95
N ASN A 143 -23.17 6.74 6.05
CA ASN A 143 -23.73 7.13 7.31
C ASN A 143 -23.19 8.55 7.40
N LEU A 144 -23.99 9.50 6.92
CA LEU A 144 -24.08 10.79 7.55
C LEU A 144 -24.48 10.48 9.00
N ALA A 145 -23.56 9.88 9.77
CA ALA A 145 -23.37 10.37 11.10
C ALA A 145 -23.34 11.88 10.93
N GLU A 146 -24.06 12.59 11.78
CA GLU A 146 -23.65 13.95 12.10
C GLU A 146 -22.19 13.83 12.55
N THR A 147 -21.24 13.82 11.60
CA THR A 147 -19.88 14.19 11.89
C THR A 147 -20.03 15.65 12.21
N THR A 148 -20.13 15.91 13.50
CA THR A 148 -20.06 17.25 14.05
C THR A 148 -18.74 17.34 14.77
N GLY A 149 -18.07 18.48 14.65
CA GLY A 149 -16.83 18.75 15.35
C GLY A 149 -15.69 19.05 14.40
N THR A 150 -14.49 18.81 14.91
CA THR A 150 -13.24 19.25 14.29
C THR A 150 -12.43 18.04 13.85
N LEU A 151 -12.25 17.90 12.54
CA LEU A 151 -11.43 16.84 11.95
C LEU A 151 -9.95 17.19 12.08
N ASN A 152 -9.16 16.26 12.63
CA ASN A 152 -7.71 16.35 12.69
C ASN A 152 -7.12 16.01 11.31
N THR A 153 -6.57 17.02 10.62
CA THR A 153 -6.20 16.92 9.20
C THR A 153 -4.69 16.88 8.98
N LEU A 154 -4.23 15.88 8.26
CA LEU A 154 -2.86 15.79 7.74
C LEU A 154 -2.84 16.09 6.24
N VAL A 155 -1.94 16.97 5.82
CA VAL A 155 -1.62 17.22 4.42
C VAL A 155 -0.22 16.69 4.13
N VAL A 156 -0.12 15.89 3.08
CA VAL A 156 1.13 15.25 2.67
C VAL A 156 1.49 15.74 1.28
N ARG A 157 2.73 16.19 1.11
CA ARG A 157 3.32 16.52 -0.18
C ARG A 157 4.22 15.36 -0.58
N ALA A 158 3.81 14.61 -1.61
CA ALA A 158 4.62 13.54 -2.15
C ALA A 158 5.74 14.13 -3.01
N ILE A 159 6.99 13.79 -2.72
CA ILE A 159 8.18 14.15 -3.48
C ILE A 159 8.68 12.87 -4.13
N ASP A 160 8.73 12.85 -5.46
CA ASP A 160 9.16 11.68 -6.22
C ASP A 160 10.67 11.44 -6.08
N ARG A 161 11.15 10.31 -6.60
CA ARG A 161 12.57 9.93 -6.49
C ARG A 161 13.53 10.91 -7.18
N ASP A 162 13.07 11.61 -8.21
CA ASP A 162 13.84 12.62 -8.94
C ASP A 162 13.74 14.03 -8.30
N GLY A 163 12.95 14.15 -7.23
CA GLY A 163 12.73 15.39 -6.48
C GLY A 163 11.61 16.27 -7.03
N GLU A 164 10.80 15.75 -7.96
CA GLU A 164 9.60 16.43 -8.45
C GLU A 164 8.56 16.48 -7.32
N GLN A 165 7.94 17.64 -7.15
CA GLN A 165 7.09 17.95 -5.99
C GLN A 165 5.79 18.61 -6.43
N PRO A 166 4.76 18.64 -5.58
CA PRO A 166 3.51 19.32 -5.90
C PRO A 166 3.78 20.81 -6.12
N SER A 167 3.14 21.40 -7.14
CA SER A 167 3.32 22.82 -7.47
C SER A 167 3.01 23.78 -6.32
N PRO A 168 2.00 23.53 -5.46
CA PRO A 168 1.80 24.32 -4.25
C PRO A 168 2.96 24.13 -3.26
N THR A 169 3.55 25.24 -2.83
CA THR A 169 4.51 25.22 -1.72
C THR A 169 3.78 24.92 -0.41
N THR A 170 4.52 24.47 0.60
CA THR A 170 4.00 24.30 1.95
C THR A 170 3.28 25.55 2.46
N GLN A 171 3.82 26.75 2.23
CA GLN A 171 3.16 28.00 2.63
C GLN A 171 1.85 28.25 1.87
N ASN A 172 1.78 27.89 0.57
CA ASN A 172 0.54 27.97 -0.18
C ASN A 172 -0.52 27.03 0.41
N LEU A 173 -0.14 25.79 0.72
CA LEU A 173 -1.06 24.82 1.31
C LEU A 173 -1.55 25.23 2.70
N VAL A 174 -0.73 25.90 3.52
CA VAL A 174 -1.20 26.50 4.78
C VAL A 174 -2.34 27.49 4.52
N GLY A 175 -2.13 28.37 3.54
CA GLY A 175 -3.11 29.33 3.05
C GLY A 175 -4.39 28.65 2.58
N ASP A 176 -4.26 27.83 1.56
CA ASP A 176 -5.35 27.19 0.85
C ASP A 176 -6.19 26.26 1.74
N VAL A 177 -5.56 25.60 2.72
CA VAL A 177 -6.27 24.65 3.60
C VAL A 177 -6.85 25.34 4.83
N TRP A 178 -6.12 26.25 5.50
CA TRP A 178 -6.56 26.77 6.81
C TRP A 178 -6.65 28.29 6.93
N THR A 179 -5.74 29.08 6.36
CA THR A 179 -5.57 30.49 6.79
C THR A 179 -6.11 31.54 5.82
N ASP A 180 -6.29 31.20 4.54
CA ASP A 180 -6.79 32.16 3.56
C ASP A 180 -8.26 32.51 3.80
N ALA A 181 -8.68 33.68 3.29
CA ALA A 181 -10.07 34.12 3.40
C ALA A 181 -11.05 33.12 2.76
N LEU A 182 -10.63 32.45 1.68
CA LEU A 182 -11.33 31.36 1.04
C LEU A 182 -10.42 30.11 1.05
N CYS A 183 -10.38 29.44 2.19
CA CYS A 183 -9.64 28.20 2.38
C CYS A 183 -10.59 26.99 2.49
N LEU A 184 -10.03 25.78 2.46
CA LEU A 184 -10.77 24.53 2.62
C LEU A 184 -11.54 24.50 3.95
N LYS A 185 -10.92 24.96 5.04
CA LYS A 185 -11.56 25.04 6.35
C LYS A 185 -12.85 25.86 6.33
N ASN A 186 -12.80 27.08 5.82
CA ASN A 186 -13.99 27.94 5.73
C ASN A 186 -15.07 27.32 4.83
N THR A 187 -14.65 26.57 3.80
CA THR A 187 -15.57 25.85 2.90
C THR A 187 -16.26 24.70 3.65
N PHE A 188 -15.53 23.93 4.45
CA PHE A 188 -16.10 22.90 5.33
C PHE A 188 -17.12 23.51 6.30
N GLU A 189 -16.74 24.59 7.01
CA GLU A 189 -17.62 25.30 7.95
C GLU A 189 -18.88 25.82 7.23
N THR A 190 -18.71 26.49 6.09
CA THR A 190 -19.84 27.08 5.35
C THR A 190 -20.79 26.01 4.79
N CYS A 191 -20.26 24.97 4.15
CA CYS A 191 -21.06 23.92 3.54
C CYS A 191 -21.75 23.02 4.57
N SER A 192 -21.19 22.90 5.77
CA SER A 192 -21.75 22.11 6.86
C SER A 192 -22.58 22.91 7.86
N HIS A 193 -22.73 24.24 7.67
CA HIS A 193 -23.34 25.14 8.64
C HIS A 193 -22.69 25.05 10.03
N ASP A 194 -21.36 25.13 10.06
CA ASP A 194 -20.50 25.02 11.24
C ASP A 194 -20.59 23.66 11.97
N ALA A 195 -21.23 22.66 11.37
CA ALA A 195 -21.27 21.32 11.93
C ALA A 195 -19.89 20.66 11.86
N VAL A 196 -19.16 20.84 10.75
CA VAL A 196 -17.82 20.28 10.53
C VAL A 196 -16.84 21.42 10.28
N THR A 197 -15.70 21.35 10.96
CA THR A 197 -14.49 22.10 10.61
C THR A 197 -13.30 21.16 10.54
N ILE A 198 -12.21 21.61 9.94
CA ILE A 198 -10.91 20.93 9.97
C ILE A 198 -9.92 21.73 10.81
N GLN A 199 -8.93 21.05 11.40
CA GLN A 199 -7.78 21.65 12.05
C GLN A 199 -6.50 20.95 11.61
N GLN A 200 -5.36 21.62 11.79
CA GLN A 200 -4.05 21.01 11.53
C GLN A 200 -3.81 19.84 12.48
N ALA A 201 -3.22 18.76 11.95
CA ALA A 201 -2.76 17.62 12.73
C ALA A 201 -1.89 18.05 13.91
N GLN A 202 -2.36 17.80 15.13
CA GLN A 202 -1.67 18.16 16.37
C GLN A 202 -0.67 17.08 16.79
N ASN A 203 0.38 16.86 16.01
CA ASN A 203 1.46 15.94 16.35
C ASN A 203 2.83 16.54 15.96
N ALA A 204 3.77 16.52 16.91
CA ALA A 204 5.10 17.10 16.76
C ALA A 204 5.94 16.41 15.66
N ASP A 205 5.63 15.16 15.32
CA ASP A 205 6.30 14.45 14.24
C ASP A 205 5.85 14.98 12.86
N PHE A 206 4.75 15.73 12.79
CA PHE A 206 4.18 16.31 11.56
C PHE A 206 4.40 17.82 11.50
N LEU A 207 5.64 18.24 11.80
CA LEU A 207 6.11 19.62 11.73
C LEU A 207 6.93 19.84 10.46
N THR A 208 6.63 20.93 9.75
CA THR A 208 7.46 21.42 8.65
C THR A 208 7.85 22.87 8.91
N THR A 209 9.10 23.23 8.58
CA THR A 209 9.59 24.61 8.77
C THR A 209 9.73 25.29 7.41
N VAL A 210 8.96 26.36 7.18
CA VAL A 210 9.07 27.20 5.99
C VAL A 210 9.50 28.59 6.40
N ASN A 211 10.63 29.06 5.89
CA ASN A 211 11.18 30.39 6.18
C ASN A 211 11.37 30.66 7.68
N GLY A 212 11.72 29.63 8.47
CA GLY A 212 11.89 29.72 9.92
C GLY A 212 10.59 29.74 10.73
N VAL A 213 9.45 29.48 10.08
CA VAL A 213 8.14 29.32 10.73
C VAL A 213 7.75 27.85 10.68
N GLU A 214 7.43 27.28 11.83
CA GLU A 214 6.93 25.91 11.95
C GLU A 214 5.43 25.86 11.65
N TYR A 215 5.04 24.91 10.82
CA TYR A 215 3.66 24.59 10.49
C TYR A 215 3.39 23.14 10.87
N GLN A 216 2.24 22.89 11.50
CA GLN A 216 1.78 21.55 11.86
C GLN A 216 0.86 21.00 10.78
N GLY A 217 0.90 19.68 10.61
CA GLY A 217 -0.01 18.95 9.74
C GLY A 217 0.21 19.16 8.26
N ILE A 218 1.40 19.63 7.86
CA ILE A 218 1.90 19.48 6.50
C ILE A 218 3.26 18.80 6.56
N ILE A 219 3.45 17.72 5.82
CA ILE A 219 4.74 17.03 5.71
C ILE A 219 5.12 16.82 4.25
N ASP A 220 6.43 16.73 4.03
CA ASP A 220 7.03 16.33 2.76
C ASP A 220 7.48 14.88 2.89
N VAL A 221 7.04 14.02 1.98
CA VAL A 221 7.33 12.58 2.00
C VAL A 221 8.05 12.23 0.71
N ASN A 222 9.29 11.76 0.82
CA ASN A 222 10.04 11.27 -0.32
C ASN A 222 9.61 9.82 -0.60
N VAL A 223 9.28 9.52 -1.85
CA VAL A 223 8.89 8.17 -2.29
C VAL A 223 9.88 7.64 -3.32
N ASP A 224 10.09 6.33 -3.36
CA ASP A 224 11.02 5.69 -4.32
C ASP A 224 10.34 5.36 -5.66
N VAL A 225 9.49 6.26 -6.14
CA VAL A 225 8.76 6.13 -7.41
C VAL A 225 8.93 7.40 -8.23
N ASN A 226 9.02 7.26 -9.55
CA ASN A 226 9.05 8.38 -10.48
C ASN A 226 7.66 8.70 -11.00
N VAL A 227 7.34 9.98 -11.14
CA VAL A 227 6.07 10.47 -11.70
C VAL A 227 5.76 9.87 -13.07
N ASP A 228 6.76 9.79 -13.94
CA ASP A 228 6.61 9.33 -15.33
C ASP A 228 6.33 7.83 -15.46
N ASP A 229 6.64 7.04 -14.41
CA ASP A 229 6.60 5.58 -14.42
C ASP A 229 5.47 5.01 -13.52
N THR A 230 4.62 5.87 -12.97
CA THR A 230 3.62 5.48 -11.97
C THR A 230 2.25 6.10 -12.22
N ASN A 231 1.24 5.57 -11.54
CA ASN A 231 -0.10 6.17 -11.51
C ASN A 231 -0.43 6.72 -10.12
N GLU A 232 -1.54 7.44 -10.03
CA GLU A 232 -2.01 8.09 -8.80
C GLU A 232 -2.14 7.09 -7.65
N SER A 233 -2.69 5.91 -7.90
CA SER A 233 -2.92 4.91 -6.86
C SER A 233 -1.61 4.32 -6.34
N ASP A 234 -0.67 3.97 -7.23
CA ASP A 234 0.63 3.40 -6.80
C ASP A 234 1.45 4.45 -6.01
N MET A 235 1.48 5.70 -6.47
CA MET A 235 2.16 6.78 -5.72
C MET A 235 1.46 7.06 -4.39
N ALA A 236 0.13 7.10 -4.36
CA ALA A 236 -0.65 7.23 -3.13
C ALA A 236 -0.25 6.16 -2.10
N TRP A 237 -0.17 4.91 -2.53
CA TRP A 237 0.16 3.80 -1.64
C TRP A 237 1.59 3.86 -1.13
N GLU A 238 2.55 4.24 -1.97
CA GLU A 238 3.93 4.40 -1.53
C GLU A 238 4.04 5.52 -0.48
N VAL A 239 3.36 6.64 -0.70
CA VAL A 239 3.29 7.73 0.28
C VAL A 239 2.78 7.23 1.63
N LEU A 240 1.68 6.48 1.64
CA LEU A 240 1.11 5.95 2.89
C LEU A 240 2.05 4.94 3.56
N THR A 241 2.71 4.09 2.77
CA THR A 241 3.68 3.10 3.27
C THR A 241 4.87 3.78 3.95
N VAL A 242 5.44 4.81 3.30
CA VAL A 242 6.53 5.61 3.87
C VAL A 242 6.07 6.31 5.15
N ILE A 243 4.87 6.87 5.17
CA ILE A 243 4.34 7.54 6.36
C ILE A 243 4.19 6.57 7.54
N GLU A 244 3.53 5.43 7.33
CA GLU A 244 3.29 4.43 8.38
C GLU A 244 4.62 3.87 8.93
N GLY A 245 5.61 3.68 8.04
CA GLY A 245 6.94 3.20 8.39
C GLY A 245 7.80 4.24 9.11
N ASP A 246 8.05 5.38 8.48
CA ASP A 246 9.03 6.38 8.95
C ASP A 246 8.58 7.13 10.18
N TYR A 247 7.28 7.37 10.31
CA TYR A 247 6.71 8.12 11.43
C TYR A 247 6.15 7.23 12.54
N SER A 248 6.25 5.90 12.40
CA SER A 248 5.77 4.92 13.39
C SER A 248 4.30 5.13 13.82
N ILE A 249 3.49 5.72 12.94
CA ILE A 249 2.08 6.04 13.20
C ILE A 249 1.17 4.91 12.73
N GLY A 250 1.39 3.70 13.24
CA GLY A 250 0.50 2.54 13.09
C GLY A 250 -0.34 2.55 11.79
N ASN A 251 -1.67 2.61 11.94
CA ASN A 251 -2.58 2.90 10.85
C ASN A 251 -2.90 4.41 10.82
N ILE A 252 -2.65 5.05 9.68
CA ILE A 252 -2.89 6.49 9.48
C ILE A 252 -4.38 6.84 9.66
N GLU A 253 -5.30 5.94 9.30
CA GLU A 253 -6.75 6.09 9.43
C GLU A 253 -7.21 6.17 10.90
N ASP A 254 -6.42 5.64 11.84
CA ASP A 254 -6.72 5.71 13.28
C ASP A 254 -6.22 7.01 13.92
N THR A 255 -5.35 7.75 13.23
CA THR A 255 -4.65 8.94 13.77
C THR A 255 -5.23 10.24 13.26
N PHE A 256 -5.68 10.26 12.01
CA PHE A 256 -6.22 11.45 11.35
C PHE A 256 -7.63 11.21 10.84
N ASP A 257 -8.49 12.22 10.98
CA ASP A 257 -9.86 12.17 10.50
C ASP A 257 -9.96 12.53 9.01
N LEU A 258 -8.94 13.21 8.49
CA LEU A 258 -8.82 13.60 7.08
C LEU A 258 -7.35 13.58 6.68
N VAL A 259 -7.01 12.80 5.66
CA VAL A 259 -5.67 12.78 5.07
C VAL A 259 -5.77 13.30 3.64
N MET A 260 -4.99 14.32 3.32
CA MET A 260 -4.88 14.89 1.98
C MET A 260 -3.49 14.60 1.42
N VAL A 261 -3.40 13.94 0.28
CA VAL A 261 -2.13 13.67 -0.40
C VAL A 261 -2.08 14.51 -1.67
N CYS A 262 -1.14 15.45 -1.70
CA CYS A 262 -0.81 16.29 -2.84
C CYS A 262 0.27 15.57 -3.67
N LEU A 263 -0.04 15.32 -4.94
CA LEU A 263 0.83 14.59 -5.86
C LEU A 263 1.63 15.59 -6.73
N PRO A 264 2.85 15.24 -7.16
CA PRO A 264 3.55 16.00 -8.18
C PRO A 264 2.75 16.04 -9.50
N PRO A 265 2.96 17.09 -10.32
CA PRO A 265 2.27 17.20 -11.60
C PRO A 265 2.69 16.07 -12.56
N GLY A 266 1.72 15.45 -13.24
CA GLY A 266 1.96 14.41 -14.26
C GLY A 266 1.63 12.99 -13.81
N VAL A 267 1.44 12.76 -12.51
CA VAL A 267 1.11 11.43 -11.96
C VAL A 267 -0.26 10.99 -12.48
N GLY A 268 -0.29 9.91 -13.27
CA GLY A 268 -1.54 9.40 -13.84
C GLY A 268 -2.31 10.41 -14.72
N GLY A 269 -1.64 11.44 -15.25
CA GLY A 269 -2.23 12.52 -16.03
C GLY A 269 -2.38 13.84 -15.25
N ASP A 270 -3.61 14.35 -15.15
CA ASP A 270 -3.92 15.66 -14.54
C ASP A 270 -4.26 15.58 -13.03
N TRP A 271 -3.91 14.48 -12.35
CA TRP A 271 -4.19 14.36 -10.91
C TRP A 271 -3.26 15.25 -10.10
N ILE A 272 -3.83 15.99 -9.15
CA ILE A 272 -3.12 16.98 -8.34
C ILE A 272 -3.18 16.70 -6.84
N ALA A 273 -4.23 16.02 -6.39
CA ALA A 273 -4.40 15.59 -5.01
C ALA A 273 -5.57 14.61 -4.86
N PHE A 274 -5.57 13.84 -3.79
CA PHE A 274 -6.74 13.11 -3.30
C PHE A 274 -6.84 13.22 -1.78
N ALA A 275 -8.01 12.88 -1.23
CA ALA A 275 -8.25 12.88 0.20
C ALA A 275 -9.18 11.74 0.59
N TYR A 276 -9.04 11.23 1.81
CA TYR A 276 -9.92 10.20 2.38
C TYR A 276 -10.18 10.42 3.87
#